data_AF-A0A139DHV8-F1
#
_entry.id   AF-A0A139DHV8-F1
#
_cell.length_a   1.000
_cell.length_b   1.000
_cell.length_c   1.000
_cell.angle_alpha   90.00
_cell.angle_beta   90.00
_cell.angle_gamma   90.00
#
_symmetry.space_group_name_H-M   'P 1'
#
loop_
_entity.id
_entity.type
_entity.pdbx_description
1 polymer ?
#
loop_
_entity_poly.entity_id
_entity_poly.type
_entity_poly.pdbx_seq_one_letter_code
_entity_poly.pdbx_strand_id
1 'polypeptide(L)'
;MGNNQKWKDKLLSSSFPLEFEAMSCLADKGFSVSSEFSYSRLDGDVHKDFSVDVEAMAFTPFGEENNLTGTVHLLVECKYRKDGTSWLFLPDPNDPEFSPFTLGRTIRAVDNFSKDILPPNNVVSFDENLPFCFKGVEVDLFNASAHDKEIKHGLNQLHYALPTMLAGEINSSSWVSPDPSQPFFICPILLTTAPIYLAKDSFSIDLVKGASDIEEIADRVPYLVTYHDVSPDFIRHCVREFSDNLAFDVEHLNDIGNYRLSKGEHEHLLPLKVIESLLSGRVSELKTYFTQYIVCDWQHFPELVDNLKKSITLAMRGADSET
;
A
#
# COMPACT_ATOMS: atom_id res chain seq x y z
N MET A 1 4.48 -15.92 40.71
CA MET A 1 3.65 -15.52 39.56
C MET A 1 4.46 -14.88 38.39
N GLY A 2 5.78 -15.11 38.26
CA GLY A 2 6.65 -14.30 37.37
C GLY A 2 7.08 -14.91 36.02
N ASN A 3 6.70 -16.15 35.69
CA ASN A 3 7.15 -16.83 34.46
C ASN A 3 6.06 -16.92 33.37
N ASN A 4 4.79 -16.82 33.74
CA ASN A 4 3.67 -17.02 32.81
C ASN A 4 3.30 -15.76 32.01
N GLN A 5 3.79 -14.59 32.41
CA GLN A 5 3.56 -13.32 31.72
C GLN A 5 4.61 -13.06 30.63
N LYS A 6 5.89 -13.37 30.89
CA LYS A 6 7.01 -13.04 30.00
C LYS A 6 6.92 -13.65 28.61
N TRP A 7 6.42 -14.87 28.47
CA TRP A 7 6.29 -15.51 27.15
C TRP A 7 5.13 -14.91 26.37
N LYS A 8 4.03 -14.52 27.04
CA LYS A 8 2.88 -13.86 26.42
C LYS A 8 3.27 -12.48 25.90
N ASP A 9 3.95 -11.69 26.72
CA ASP A 9 4.41 -10.36 26.34
C ASP A 9 5.34 -10.45 25.12
N LYS A 10 6.23 -11.45 25.08
CA LYS A 10 7.09 -11.71 23.92
C LYS A 10 6.32 -12.11 22.67
N LEU A 11 5.36 -13.04 22.80
CA LEU A 11 4.54 -13.51 21.69
C LEU A 11 3.66 -12.38 21.13
N LEU A 12 3.11 -11.52 21.99
CA LEU A 12 2.38 -10.34 21.56
C LEU A 12 3.30 -9.35 20.85
N SER A 13 4.47 -9.06 21.42
CA SER A 13 5.43 -8.12 20.85
C SER A 13 6.03 -8.55 19.50
N SER A 14 5.92 -9.83 19.14
CA SER A 14 6.36 -10.33 17.84
C SER A 14 5.35 -10.13 16.72
N SER A 15 4.20 -9.46 16.98
CA SER A 15 3.08 -9.29 16.04
C SER A 15 2.37 -10.57 15.59
N PHE A 16 2.96 -11.74 15.77
CA PHE A 16 2.42 -13.04 15.34
C PHE A 16 0.90 -13.26 15.59
N PRO A 17 0.31 -12.91 16.76
CA PRO A 17 -1.14 -13.01 16.93
C PRO A 17 -1.94 -12.05 16.03
N LEU A 18 -1.47 -10.82 15.84
CA LEU A 18 -2.09 -9.83 14.96
C LEU A 18 -2.02 -10.29 13.50
N GLU A 19 -0.90 -10.88 13.08
CA GLU A 19 -0.73 -11.45 11.73
C GLU A 19 -1.77 -12.55 11.47
N PHE A 20 -1.95 -13.46 12.44
CA PHE A 20 -2.96 -14.51 12.34
C PHE A 20 -4.39 -13.97 12.27
N GLU A 21 -4.71 -12.98 13.10
CA GLU A 21 -6.02 -12.33 13.07
C GLU A 21 -6.27 -11.61 11.73
N ALA A 22 -5.27 -10.90 11.20
CA ALA A 22 -5.34 -10.22 9.91
C ALA A 22 -5.55 -11.20 8.75
N MET A 23 -4.78 -12.29 8.70
CA MET A 23 -4.96 -13.36 7.71
C MET A 23 -6.35 -13.98 7.79
N SER A 24 -6.85 -14.25 9.00
CA SER A 24 -8.19 -14.81 9.20
C SER A 24 -9.26 -13.85 8.69
N CYS A 25 -9.14 -12.56 9.01
CA CYS A 25 -10.06 -11.54 8.52
C CYS A 25 -10.06 -11.46 6.98
N LEU A 26 -8.89 -11.46 6.34
CA LEU A 26 -8.78 -11.41 4.89
C LEU A 26 -9.35 -12.67 4.22
N ALA A 27 -9.08 -13.86 4.78
CA ALA A 27 -9.65 -15.12 4.32
C ALA A 27 -11.19 -15.13 4.41
N ASP A 28 -11.75 -14.66 5.54
CA ASP A 28 -13.20 -14.52 5.72
C ASP A 28 -13.82 -13.52 4.71
N LYS A 29 -13.02 -12.56 4.22
CA LYS A 29 -13.41 -11.60 3.18
C LYS A 29 -13.18 -12.11 1.76
N GLY A 30 -12.74 -13.36 1.59
CA GLY A 30 -12.59 -14.04 0.30
C GLY A 30 -11.23 -13.83 -0.38
N PHE A 31 -10.20 -13.41 0.35
CA PHE A 31 -8.82 -13.40 -0.15
C PHE A 31 -8.16 -14.76 0.10
N SER A 32 -7.29 -15.18 -0.83
CA SER A 32 -6.26 -16.19 -0.56
C SER A 32 -5.11 -15.50 0.16
N VAL A 33 -4.58 -16.10 1.23
CA VAL A 33 -3.59 -15.47 2.12
C VAL A 33 -2.30 -16.29 2.19
N SER A 34 -1.16 -15.61 2.10
CA SER A 34 0.17 -16.15 2.37
C SER A 34 0.74 -15.47 3.62
N SER A 35 1.45 -16.24 4.45
CA SER A 35 2.02 -15.77 5.72
C SER A 35 3.30 -14.94 5.59
N GLU A 36 3.75 -14.66 4.37
CA GLU A 36 4.86 -13.76 4.08
C GLU A 36 4.90 -13.42 2.58
N PHE A 37 5.17 -12.16 2.26
CA PHE A 37 5.61 -11.75 0.93
C PHE A 37 7.12 -11.49 0.98
N SER A 38 7.92 -12.34 0.33
CA SER A 38 9.37 -12.23 0.34
C SER A 38 9.90 -11.28 -0.73
N TYR A 39 10.90 -10.47 -0.38
CA TYR A 39 11.64 -9.64 -1.32
C TYR A 39 13.10 -9.50 -0.89
N SER A 40 13.98 -9.21 -1.83
CA SER A 40 15.40 -9.02 -1.54
C SER A 40 15.80 -7.57 -1.75
N ARG A 41 16.65 -7.03 -0.86
CA ARG A 41 17.30 -5.74 -1.08
C ARG A 41 18.75 -5.77 -0.60
N LEU A 42 19.52 -4.81 -1.11
CA LEU A 42 20.85 -4.55 -0.59
C LEU A 42 20.76 -3.90 0.79
N ASP A 43 21.56 -4.42 1.72
CA ASP A 43 21.88 -3.80 2.99
C ASP A 43 23.40 -3.59 3.04
N GLY A 44 23.81 -2.38 2.64
CA GLY A 44 25.19 -2.13 2.22
C GLY A 44 25.52 -2.88 0.93
N ASP A 45 26.55 -3.73 0.98
CA ASP A 45 26.99 -4.54 -0.16
C ASP A 45 26.42 -5.98 -0.14
N VAL A 46 25.56 -6.29 0.83
CA VAL A 46 25.04 -7.65 1.04
C VAL A 46 23.59 -7.73 0.59
N HIS A 47 23.27 -8.68 -0.28
CA HIS A 47 21.89 -9.06 -0.57
C HIS A 47 21.29 -9.78 0.65
N LYS A 48 20.17 -9.25 1.13
CA LYS A 48 19.40 -9.85 2.23
C LYS A 48 17.94 -9.99 1.82
N ASP A 49 17.35 -11.06 2.30
CA ASP A 49 15.92 -11.31 2.15
C ASP A 49 15.18 -10.70 3.34
N PHE A 50 14.04 -10.11 3.02
CA PHE A 50 13.09 -9.49 3.93
C PHE A 50 11.70 -9.98 3.55
N SER A 51 10.73 -9.74 4.42
CA SER A 51 9.34 -10.01 4.13
C SER A 51 8.43 -8.90 4.64
N VAL A 52 7.25 -8.85 4.03
CA VAL A 52 6.04 -8.25 4.61
C VAL A 52 5.22 -9.37 5.22
N ASP A 53 4.64 -9.12 6.39
CA ASP A 53 4.04 -10.19 7.21
C ASP A 53 2.87 -10.93 6.54
N VAL A 54 2.05 -10.27 5.72
CA VAL A 54 0.92 -10.91 5.04
C VAL A 54 0.82 -10.44 3.60
N GLU A 55 0.68 -11.40 2.69
CA GLU A 55 0.20 -11.20 1.32
C GLU A 55 -1.24 -11.70 1.25
N ALA A 56 -2.13 -10.91 0.67
CA ALA A 56 -3.48 -11.36 0.35
C ALA A 56 -3.82 -11.06 -1.09
N MET A 57 -4.31 -12.09 -1.80
CA MET A 57 -4.67 -12.04 -3.20
C MET A 57 -6.16 -12.35 -3.38
N ALA A 58 -6.84 -11.60 -4.22
CA ALA A 58 -8.20 -11.89 -4.67
C ALA A 58 -8.35 -11.59 -6.16
N PHE A 59 -9.49 -12.00 -6.71
CA PHE A 59 -9.87 -11.67 -8.08
C PHE A 59 -11.17 -10.84 -8.09
N THR A 60 -11.29 -9.96 -9.08
CA THR A 60 -12.56 -9.29 -9.38
C THR A 60 -13.34 -10.06 -10.45
N PRO A 61 -14.68 -9.99 -10.46
CA PRO A 61 -15.55 -9.53 -9.38
C PRO A 61 -15.39 -10.39 -8.13
N PHE A 62 -15.39 -9.75 -6.96
CA PHE A 62 -15.15 -10.47 -5.70
C PHE A 62 -16.23 -11.53 -5.44
N GLY A 63 -15.79 -12.78 -5.23
CA GLY A 63 -16.67 -13.92 -4.98
C GLY A 63 -17.18 -14.63 -6.24
N GLU A 64 -16.70 -14.24 -7.44
CA GLU A 64 -17.05 -14.90 -8.71
C GLU A 64 -15.85 -15.65 -9.32
N GLU A 65 -15.72 -16.94 -9.00
CA GLU A 65 -14.56 -17.75 -9.41
C GLU A 65 -14.47 -18.06 -10.92
N ASN A 66 -15.57 -17.87 -11.66
CA ASN A 66 -15.65 -18.26 -13.08
C ASN A 66 -15.51 -17.09 -14.06
N ASN A 67 -15.41 -15.85 -13.57
CA ASN A 67 -15.36 -14.67 -14.42
C ASN A 67 -14.34 -13.68 -13.87
N LEU A 68 -13.06 -14.02 -13.97
CA LEU A 68 -11.99 -13.19 -13.46
C LEU A 68 -11.76 -12.02 -14.41
N THR A 69 -11.78 -10.80 -13.90
CA THR A 69 -11.58 -9.56 -14.68
C THR A 69 -10.40 -8.74 -14.17
N GLY A 70 -9.77 -9.14 -13.07
CA GLY A 70 -8.64 -8.43 -12.48
C GLY A 70 -8.13 -9.11 -11.23
N THR A 71 -6.90 -8.76 -10.84
CA THR A 71 -6.24 -9.26 -9.62
C THR A 71 -6.14 -8.15 -8.57
N VAL A 72 -6.20 -8.52 -7.30
CA VAL A 72 -6.10 -7.58 -6.18
C VAL A 72 -5.11 -8.10 -5.17
N HIS A 73 -4.11 -7.29 -4.85
CA HIS A 73 -3.05 -7.59 -3.90
C HIS A 73 -3.06 -6.62 -2.74
N LEU A 74 -3.14 -7.17 -1.53
CA LEU A 74 -2.94 -6.43 -0.28
C LEU A 74 -1.64 -6.92 0.37
N LEU A 75 -0.72 -5.99 0.61
CA LEU A 75 0.48 -6.25 1.41
C LEU A 75 0.26 -5.65 2.79
N VAL A 76 0.22 -6.49 3.83
CA VAL A 76 -0.09 -6.04 5.20
C VAL A 76 1.09 -6.29 6.12
N GLU A 77 1.66 -5.22 6.63
CA GLU A 77 2.70 -5.24 7.65
C GLU A 77 2.06 -5.00 9.02
N CYS A 78 2.25 -5.92 9.97
CA CYS A 78 1.58 -5.96 11.25
C CYS A 78 2.49 -5.47 12.38
N LYS A 79 2.06 -4.45 13.12
CA LYS A 79 2.75 -3.91 14.29
C LYS A 79 1.86 -3.95 15.52
N TYR A 80 1.93 -5.04 16.28
CA TYR A 80 1.27 -5.12 17.59
C TYR A 80 1.89 -4.13 18.57
N ARG A 81 1.06 -3.38 19.29
CA ARG A 81 1.47 -2.54 20.40
C ARG A 81 0.70 -2.88 21.66
N LYS A 82 1.44 -2.82 22.77
CA LYS A 82 0.89 -2.93 24.12
C LYS A 82 -0.03 -1.74 24.40
N ASP A 83 -0.97 -1.94 25.31
CA ASP A 83 -1.85 -0.90 25.81
C ASP A 83 -1.06 0.32 26.31
N GLY A 84 -1.65 1.52 26.14
CA GLY A 84 -1.04 2.81 26.45
C GLY A 84 -0.01 3.31 25.43
N THR A 85 0.10 2.62 24.29
CA THR A 85 0.86 3.11 23.13
C THR A 85 -0.12 3.67 22.10
N SER A 86 0.12 4.88 21.61
CA SER A 86 -0.69 5.52 20.55
C SER A 86 0.20 5.99 19.41
N TRP A 87 -0.33 6.04 18.19
CA TRP A 87 0.37 6.59 17.04
C TRP A 87 -0.23 7.94 16.66
N LEU A 88 0.58 8.99 16.75
CA LEU A 88 0.19 10.36 16.43
C LEU A 88 0.79 10.77 15.08
N PHE A 89 -0.05 11.21 14.16
CA PHE A 89 0.34 11.64 12.82
C PHE A 89 0.14 13.14 12.64
N LEU A 90 1.07 13.77 11.93
CA LEU A 90 0.96 15.18 11.55
C LEU A 90 0.25 15.31 10.20
N PRO A 91 -0.78 16.15 10.07
CA PRO A 91 -1.44 16.41 8.79
C PRO A 91 -0.45 17.02 7.79
N ASP A 92 -0.81 17.01 6.51
CA ASP A 92 -0.10 17.79 5.48
C ASP A 92 -0.25 19.30 5.76
N PRO A 93 0.82 20.04 6.13
CA PRO A 93 0.73 21.47 6.35
C PRO A 93 0.79 22.30 5.06
N ASN A 94 0.96 21.69 3.88
CA ASN A 94 1.02 22.42 2.62
C ASN A 94 -0.37 22.83 2.15
N ASP A 95 -0.44 23.90 1.35
CA ASP A 95 -1.66 24.15 0.57
C ASP A 95 -1.92 22.96 -0.36
N PRO A 96 -3.20 22.64 -0.66
CA PRO A 96 -3.57 21.49 -1.49
C PRO A 96 -2.86 21.43 -2.85
N GLU A 97 -2.55 22.59 -3.46
CA GLU A 97 -1.83 22.68 -4.74
C GLU A 97 -0.35 22.26 -4.65
N PHE A 98 0.24 22.26 -3.45
CA PHE A 98 1.62 21.85 -3.18
C PHE A 98 1.71 20.54 -2.40
N SER A 99 0.57 19.88 -2.17
CA SER A 99 0.54 18.57 -1.52
C SER A 99 1.30 17.54 -2.38
N PRO A 100 2.17 16.72 -1.78
CA PRO A 100 2.82 15.63 -2.51
C PRO A 100 1.90 14.42 -2.68
N PHE A 101 0.73 14.41 -2.03
CA PHE A 101 -0.28 13.40 -2.23
C PHE A 101 -0.97 13.60 -3.58
N THR A 102 -1.30 12.50 -4.24
CA THR A 102 -2.10 12.50 -5.45
C THR A 102 -3.25 11.54 -5.23
N LEU A 103 -4.48 12.04 -5.36
CA LEU A 103 -5.67 11.20 -5.28
C LEU A 103 -5.64 10.14 -6.38
N GLY A 104 -6.16 8.97 -6.09
CA GLY A 104 -6.12 7.80 -6.95
C GLY A 104 -4.83 6.98 -6.87
N ARG A 105 -3.92 7.28 -5.93
CA ARG A 105 -2.63 6.56 -5.77
C ARG A 105 -2.52 5.71 -4.51
N THR A 106 -3.51 5.76 -3.62
CA THR A 106 -3.52 4.90 -2.44
C THR A 106 -3.79 3.45 -2.82
N ILE A 107 -4.85 3.22 -3.60
CA ILE A 107 -5.07 1.97 -4.33
C ILE A 107 -4.36 2.13 -5.68
N ARG A 108 -3.32 1.34 -5.94
CA ARG A 108 -2.62 1.40 -7.22
C ARG A 108 -3.41 0.60 -8.24
N ALA A 109 -4.29 1.25 -8.98
CA ALA A 109 -5.00 0.65 -10.10
C ALA A 109 -4.10 0.70 -11.34
N VAL A 110 -3.70 -0.47 -11.86
CA VAL A 110 -2.80 -0.59 -13.00
C VAL A 110 -3.46 -1.37 -14.10
N ASP A 111 -3.71 -0.70 -15.22
CA ASP A 111 -4.36 -1.28 -16.40
C ASP A 111 -3.47 -1.16 -17.65
N ASN A 112 -2.31 -0.51 -17.55
CA ASN A 112 -1.39 -0.25 -18.67
C ASN A 112 -1.00 -1.50 -19.47
N PHE A 113 -1.09 -2.68 -18.83
CA PHE A 113 -0.73 -3.99 -19.38
C PHE A 113 -1.96 -4.82 -19.78
N SER A 114 -3.12 -4.18 -19.95
CA SER A 114 -4.39 -4.79 -20.32
C SER A 114 -5.10 -4.01 -21.43
N LYS A 115 -5.98 -4.71 -22.15
CA LYS A 115 -6.97 -4.11 -23.07
C LYS A 115 -8.20 -3.58 -22.35
N ASP A 116 -8.42 -3.97 -21.10
CA ASP A 116 -9.48 -3.43 -20.25
C ASP A 116 -8.98 -2.12 -19.65
N ILE A 117 -9.43 -0.99 -20.24
CA ILE A 117 -8.99 0.34 -19.84
C ILE A 117 -9.86 0.80 -18.67
N LEU A 118 -9.23 1.09 -17.53
CA LEU A 118 -9.95 1.62 -16.39
C LEU A 118 -10.30 3.10 -16.62
N PRO A 119 -11.47 3.58 -16.17
CA PRO A 119 -11.79 5.00 -16.29
C PRO A 119 -10.76 5.89 -15.59
N PRO A 120 -10.55 7.13 -16.06
CA PRO A 120 -9.82 8.13 -15.30
C PRO A 120 -10.41 8.29 -13.90
N ASN A 121 -9.55 8.51 -12.90
CA ASN A 121 -9.96 8.71 -11.50
C ASN A 121 -10.73 7.53 -10.88
N ASN A 122 -10.56 6.30 -11.40
CA ASN A 122 -11.31 5.10 -11.01
C ASN A 122 -11.31 4.75 -9.51
N VAL A 123 -10.31 5.20 -8.76
CA VAL A 123 -10.19 4.99 -7.30
C VAL A 123 -10.05 6.29 -6.51
N VAL A 124 -10.23 7.46 -7.13
CA VAL A 124 -10.14 8.77 -6.44
C VAL A 124 -11.16 8.89 -5.32
N SER A 125 -12.37 8.35 -5.49
CA SER A 125 -13.41 8.40 -4.47
C SER A 125 -13.04 7.68 -3.16
N PHE A 126 -12.10 6.73 -3.22
CA PHE A 126 -11.55 6.10 -2.01
C PHE A 126 -10.76 7.13 -1.19
N ASP A 127 -10.01 7.99 -1.87
CA ASP A 127 -9.07 8.95 -1.29
C ASP A 127 -9.75 10.24 -0.79
N GLU A 128 -10.86 10.67 -1.41
CA GLU A 128 -11.52 11.97 -1.15
C GLU A 128 -11.88 12.24 0.33
N ASN A 129 -12.08 11.19 1.13
CA ASN A 129 -12.48 11.31 2.53
C ASN A 129 -11.41 10.81 3.52
N LEU A 130 -10.21 10.49 3.03
CA LEU A 130 -9.13 9.99 3.88
C LEU A 130 -8.27 11.14 4.42
N PRO A 131 -7.85 11.08 5.69
CA PRO A 131 -6.83 11.98 6.17
C PRO A 131 -5.47 11.66 5.53
N PHE A 132 -4.80 12.67 5.00
CA PHE A 132 -3.43 12.58 4.49
C PHE A 132 -2.45 13.17 5.50
N CYS A 133 -1.36 12.45 5.78
CA CYS A 133 -0.42 12.82 6.83
C CYS A 133 1.04 12.57 6.44
N PHE A 134 1.95 13.42 6.89
CA PHE A 134 3.36 13.30 6.50
C PHE A 134 4.15 12.32 7.34
N LYS A 135 3.89 12.33 8.63
CA LYS A 135 4.79 11.69 9.59
C LYS A 135 4.02 11.25 10.81
N GLY A 136 4.25 10.00 11.19
CA GLY A 136 3.81 9.43 12.45
C GLY A 136 4.92 9.38 13.49
N VAL A 137 4.51 9.44 14.76
CA VAL A 137 5.34 9.10 15.91
C VAL A 137 4.54 8.21 16.86
N GLU A 138 5.19 7.20 17.41
CA GLU A 138 4.65 6.40 18.50
C GLU A 138 4.87 7.13 19.82
N VAL A 139 3.82 7.24 20.64
CA VAL A 139 3.83 7.86 21.96
C VAL A 139 3.50 6.79 23.00
N ASP A 140 4.45 6.51 23.90
CA ASP A 140 4.25 5.63 25.05
C ASP A 140 3.84 6.48 26.26
N LEU A 141 2.56 6.41 26.62
CA LEU A 141 1.96 7.19 27.70
C LEU A 141 2.45 6.75 29.09
N PHE A 142 2.99 5.54 29.22
CA PHE A 142 3.47 5.01 30.50
C PHE A 142 4.95 5.29 30.74
N ASN A 143 5.79 5.21 29.69
CA ASN A 143 7.24 5.39 29.81
C ASN A 143 7.73 6.79 29.43
N ALA A 144 6.81 7.71 29.12
CA ALA A 144 7.11 9.09 28.72
C ALA A 144 8.14 9.15 27.58
N SER A 145 7.94 8.33 26.55
CA SER A 145 8.84 8.23 25.40
C SER A 145 8.10 8.39 24.09
N ALA A 146 8.79 8.92 23.09
CA ALA A 146 8.27 9.08 21.74
C ALA A 146 9.31 8.59 20.71
N HIS A 147 8.89 7.71 19.82
CA HIS A 147 9.77 7.05 18.85
C HIS A 147 9.08 6.92 17.48
N ASP A 148 9.79 7.20 16.38
CA ASP A 148 9.25 7.00 15.03
C ASP A 148 9.80 5.75 14.34
N LYS A 149 10.70 5.02 15.01
CA LYS A 149 11.45 3.89 14.46
C LYS A 149 10.53 2.81 13.89
N GLU A 150 9.51 2.47 14.65
CA GLU A 150 8.67 1.33 14.35
C GLU A 150 7.73 1.55 13.17
N ILE A 151 7.10 2.74 13.12
CA ILE A 151 6.28 3.17 11.98
C ILE A 151 7.15 3.22 10.74
N LYS A 152 8.33 3.87 10.82
CA LYS A 152 9.29 3.92 9.71
C LYS A 152 9.74 2.53 9.26
N HIS A 153 9.98 1.62 10.20
CA HIS A 153 10.43 0.27 9.87
C HIS A 153 9.35 -0.49 9.08
N GLY A 154 8.10 -0.45 9.54
CA GLY A 154 6.99 -1.10 8.83
C GLY A 154 6.72 -0.47 7.47
N LEU A 155 6.71 0.88 7.38
CA LEU A 155 6.59 1.57 6.09
C LEU A 155 7.73 1.23 5.14
N ASN A 156 8.97 1.11 5.64
CA ASN A 156 10.11 0.68 4.82
C ASN A 156 9.97 -0.76 4.33
N GLN A 157 9.38 -1.67 5.10
CA GLN A 157 9.15 -3.04 4.65
C GLN A 157 8.18 -3.06 3.48
N LEU A 158 7.06 -2.35 3.60
CA LEU A 158 6.10 -2.19 2.51
C LEU A 158 6.73 -1.50 1.30
N HIS A 159 7.45 -0.39 1.51
CA HIS A 159 8.06 0.41 0.46
C HIS A 159 8.99 -0.41 -0.43
N TYR A 160 9.88 -1.21 0.18
CA TYR A 160 10.84 -2.04 -0.55
C TYR A 160 10.23 -3.36 -1.09
N ALA A 161 9.06 -3.78 -0.62
CA ALA A 161 8.35 -4.93 -1.21
C ALA A 161 7.62 -4.57 -2.52
N LEU A 162 7.13 -3.33 -2.64
CA LEU A 162 6.29 -2.92 -3.76
C LEU A 162 6.93 -3.08 -5.15
N PRO A 163 8.24 -2.79 -5.38
CA PRO A 163 8.85 -3.01 -6.68
C PRO A 163 8.80 -4.47 -7.12
N THR A 164 9.05 -5.42 -6.21
CA THR A 164 8.96 -6.86 -6.48
C THR A 164 7.53 -7.28 -6.81
N MET A 165 6.54 -6.81 -6.03
CA MET A 165 5.12 -7.07 -6.30
C MET A 165 4.70 -6.54 -7.68
N LEU A 166 5.06 -5.28 -7.97
CA LEU A 166 4.73 -4.66 -9.26
C LEU A 166 5.40 -5.40 -10.43
N ALA A 167 6.67 -5.78 -10.30
CA ALA A 167 7.36 -6.56 -11.33
C ALA A 167 6.68 -7.92 -11.57
N GLY A 168 6.26 -8.59 -10.50
CA GLY A 168 5.51 -9.84 -10.58
C GLY A 168 4.21 -9.70 -11.36
N GLU A 169 3.41 -8.68 -11.07
CA GLU A 169 2.13 -8.44 -11.77
C GLU A 169 2.32 -7.99 -13.22
N ILE A 170 3.33 -7.16 -13.50
CA ILE A 170 3.69 -6.79 -14.86
C ILE A 170 4.07 -8.06 -15.64
N ASN A 171 4.92 -8.91 -15.07
CA ASN A 171 5.31 -10.16 -15.71
C ASN A 171 4.09 -11.03 -16.01
N SER A 172 3.20 -11.26 -15.02
CA SER A 172 1.97 -12.04 -15.20
C SER A 172 1.06 -11.48 -16.30
N SER A 173 1.03 -10.16 -16.47
CA SER A 173 0.21 -9.47 -17.48
C SER A 173 0.90 -9.32 -18.84
N SER A 174 2.20 -9.62 -18.93
CA SER A 174 3.00 -9.36 -20.14
C SER A 174 3.14 -10.55 -21.09
N TRP A 175 2.40 -11.63 -20.83
CA TRP A 175 2.36 -12.81 -21.68
C TRP A 175 0.94 -13.02 -22.24
N VAL A 176 0.87 -13.76 -23.36
CA VAL A 176 -0.38 -14.07 -24.07
C VAL A 176 -1.37 -14.87 -23.21
N SER A 177 -0.93 -15.49 -22.11
CA SER A 177 -1.82 -16.25 -21.21
C SER A 177 -1.70 -15.74 -19.77
N PRO A 178 -2.83 -15.43 -19.10
CA PRO A 178 -4.20 -15.52 -19.59
C PRO A 178 -4.54 -14.43 -20.64
N ASP A 179 -5.30 -14.80 -21.68
CA ASP A 179 -5.89 -13.85 -22.65
C ASP A 179 -7.38 -13.64 -22.28
N PRO A 180 -7.83 -12.39 -22.05
CA PRO A 180 -7.05 -11.16 -22.04
C PRO A 180 -6.23 -10.98 -20.76
N SER A 181 -5.08 -10.30 -20.89
CA SER A 181 -4.33 -9.74 -19.75
C SER A 181 -5.23 -8.78 -18.98
N GLN A 182 -5.20 -8.84 -17.65
CA GLN A 182 -6.19 -8.18 -16.79
C GLN A 182 -5.58 -7.01 -16.01
N PRO A 183 -6.35 -5.96 -15.68
CA PRO A 183 -5.91 -4.94 -14.74
C PRO A 183 -5.63 -5.55 -13.36
N PHE A 184 -4.75 -4.91 -12.60
CA PHE A 184 -4.42 -5.33 -11.25
C PHE A 184 -4.38 -4.17 -10.27
N PHE A 185 -4.64 -4.47 -9.00
CA PHE A 185 -4.71 -3.50 -7.92
C PHE A 185 -3.72 -3.86 -6.82
N ILE A 186 -2.93 -2.91 -6.35
CA ILE A 186 -1.99 -3.12 -5.22
C ILE A 186 -2.29 -2.10 -4.12
N CYS A 187 -2.42 -2.56 -2.88
CA CYS A 187 -2.63 -1.70 -1.72
C CYS A 187 -1.76 -2.15 -0.52
N PRO A 188 -0.71 -1.39 -0.16
CA PRO A 188 0.10 -1.63 1.02
C PRO A 188 -0.53 -1.01 2.27
N ILE A 189 -0.58 -1.78 3.35
CA ILE A 189 -1.26 -1.44 4.60
C ILE A 189 -0.32 -1.70 5.78
N LEU A 190 -0.08 -0.68 6.60
CA LEU A 190 0.54 -0.82 7.90
C LEU A 190 -0.57 -0.97 8.95
N LEU A 191 -0.71 -2.18 9.49
CA LEU A 191 -1.74 -2.55 10.45
C LEU A 191 -1.20 -2.50 11.87
N THR A 192 -1.94 -1.91 12.80
CA THR A 192 -1.52 -1.85 14.21
C THR A 192 -2.66 -2.04 15.20
N THR A 193 -2.36 -2.46 16.42
CA THR A 193 -3.32 -2.42 17.54
C THR A 193 -3.31 -1.08 18.27
N ALA A 194 -2.33 -0.20 18.01
CA ALA A 194 -2.29 1.13 18.61
C ALA A 194 -3.42 2.01 18.04
N PRO A 195 -4.13 2.79 18.87
CA PRO A 195 -5.03 3.82 18.36
C PRO A 195 -4.26 4.83 17.50
N ILE A 196 -4.87 5.24 16.39
CA ILE A 196 -4.32 6.21 15.46
C ILE A 196 -4.96 7.57 15.73
N TYR A 197 -4.12 8.59 15.90
CA TYR A 197 -4.52 9.97 16.10
C TYR A 197 -3.94 10.85 15.00
N LEU A 198 -4.75 11.77 14.48
CA LEU A 198 -4.33 12.84 13.60
C LEU A 198 -4.25 14.14 14.40
N ALA A 199 -3.08 14.76 14.42
CA ALA A 199 -2.90 16.05 15.07
C ALA A 199 -3.84 17.10 14.45
N LYS A 200 -4.44 17.95 15.30
CA LYS A 200 -5.28 19.06 14.85
C LYS A 200 -4.46 20.07 14.06
N ASP A 201 -5.09 20.84 13.18
CA ASP A 201 -4.40 21.91 12.42
C ASP A 201 -3.73 22.96 13.33
N SER A 202 -4.24 23.12 14.56
CA SER A 202 -3.69 23.99 15.60
C SER A 202 -2.54 23.36 16.41
N PHE A 203 -2.07 22.17 16.04
CA PHE A 203 -1.01 21.46 16.75
C PHE A 203 0.25 22.31 16.87
N SER A 204 0.69 22.51 18.11
CA SER A 204 1.82 23.37 18.42
C SER A 204 2.52 22.91 19.68
N ILE A 205 3.75 23.40 19.88
CA ILE A 205 4.54 23.11 21.07
C ILE A 205 3.81 23.54 22.34
N ASP A 206 3.16 24.70 22.33
CA ASP A 206 2.45 25.22 23.50
C ASP A 206 1.18 24.42 23.80
N LEU A 207 0.48 23.94 22.76
CA LEU A 207 -0.65 23.04 22.91
C LEU A 207 -0.20 21.71 23.56
N VAL A 208 0.90 21.12 23.09
CA VAL A 208 1.47 19.89 23.68
C VAL A 208 1.88 20.09 25.14
N LYS A 209 2.48 21.24 25.49
CA LYS A 209 2.88 21.54 26.89
C LYS A 209 1.69 21.77 27.82
N GLY A 210 0.56 22.26 27.29
CA GLY A 210 -0.64 22.57 28.06
C GLY A 210 -1.63 21.43 28.16
N ALA A 211 -1.56 20.47 27.23
CA ALA A 211 -2.48 19.34 27.17
C ALA A 211 -2.24 18.33 28.30
N SER A 212 -3.33 17.80 28.86
CA SER A 212 -3.27 16.69 29.81
C SER A 212 -3.43 15.35 29.10
N ASP A 213 -4.18 15.32 27.99
CA ASP A 213 -4.47 14.13 27.20
C ASP A 213 -4.20 14.34 25.69
N ILE A 214 -3.98 13.25 24.96
CA ILE A 214 -3.68 13.30 23.52
C ILE A 214 -4.88 13.79 22.68
N GLU A 215 -6.10 13.54 23.15
CA GLU A 215 -7.35 13.99 22.53
C GLU A 215 -7.51 15.52 22.54
N GLU A 216 -6.80 16.22 23.42
CA GLU A 216 -6.79 17.68 23.41
C GLU A 216 -6.07 18.22 22.17
N ILE A 217 -5.08 17.48 21.66
CA ILE A 217 -4.16 17.94 20.59
C ILE A 217 -4.37 17.20 19.26
N ALA A 218 -5.16 16.14 19.26
CA ALA A 218 -5.36 15.27 18.11
C ALA A 218 -6.73 14.59 18.14
N ASP A 219 -7.22 14.18 16.98
CA ASP A 219 -8.48 13.46 16.82
C ASP A 219 -8.20 12.01 16.43
N ARG A 220 -8.91 11.06 17.06
CA ARG A 220 -8.77 9.64 16.73
C ARG A 220 -9.39 9.36 15.36
N VAL A 221 -8.67 8.63 14.52
CA VAL A 221 -9.12 8.24 13.17
C VAL A 221 -8.96 6.72 12.98
N PRO A 222 -9.84 6.07 12.19
CA PRO A 222 -9.81 4.61 12.00
C PRO A 222 -8.62 4.16 11.13
N TYR A 223 -8.33 4.95 10.10
CA TYR A 223 -7.21 4.79 9.19
C TYR A 223 -6.93 6.11 8.48
N LEU A 224 -5.71 6.23 7.96
CA LEU A 224 -5.23 7.40 7.23
C LEU A 224 -4.23 6.98 6.14
N VAL A 225 -3.85 7.92 5.29
CA VAL A 225 -2.81 7.71 4.28
C VAL A 225 -1.56 8.50 4.66
N THR A 226 -0.41 7.83 4.63
CA THR A 226 0.89 8.46 4.87
C THR A 226 1.74 8.51 3.60
N TYR A 227 2.66 9.47 3.55
CA TYR A 227 3.59 9.65 2.44
C TYR A 227 5.00 9.14 2.79
N HIS A 228 5.58 8.33 1.91
CA HIS A 228 6.98 7.94 1.98
C HIS A 228 7.67 8.25 0.65
N ASP A 229 8.61 9.19 0.65
CA ASP A 229 9.21 9.64 -0.61
C ASP A 229 10.21 8.63 -1.20
N VAL A 230 10.44 8.73 -2.49
CA VAL A 230 11.43 7.93 -3.21
C VAL A 230 12.84 8.50 -2.98
N SER A 231 13.61 7.86 -2.11
CA SER A 231 15.01 8.24 -1.87
C SER A 231 15.93 7.81 -3.03
N PRO A 232 17.12 8.42 -3.20
CA PRO A 232 18.10 7.96 -4.20
C PRO A 232 18.48 6.48 -4.06
N ASP A 233 18.45 5.94 -2.83
CA ASP A 233 18.70 4.53 -2.59
C ASP A 233 17.55 3.65 -3.06
N PHE A 234 16.33 4.05 -2.74
CA PHE A 234 15.13 3.37 -3.19
C PHE A 234 15.00 3.36 -4.72
N ILE A 235 15.36 4.46 -5.39
CA ILE A 235 15.39 4.53 -6.86
C ILE A 235 16.35 3.48 -7.43
N ARG A 236 17.56 3.35 -6.87
CA ARG A 236 18.51 2.30 -7.30
C ARG A 236 17.97 0.90 -7.05
N HIS A 237 17.27 0.70 -5.93
CA HIS A 237 16.61 -0.58 -5.65
C HIS A 237 15.54 -0.89 -6.70
N CYS A 238 14.67 0.07 -7.04
CA CYS A 238 13.66 -0.09 -8.09
C CYS A 238 14.30 -0.46 -9.43
N VAL A 239 15.30 0.30 -9.87
CA VAL A 239 15.99 0.05 -11.15
C VAL A 239 16.60 -1.35 -11.19
N ARG A 240 17.27 -1.77 -10.11
CA ARG A 240 17.81 -3.14 -10.00
C ARG A 240 16.69 -4.17 -10.07
N GLU A 241 15.64 -4.00 -9.27
CA GLU A 241 14.52 -4.95 -9.21
C GLU A 241 13.87 -5.14 -10.59
N PHE A 242 13.59 -4.04 -11.30
CA PHE A 242 12.98 -4.12 -12.62
C PHE A 242 13.95 -4.65 -13.69
N SER A 243 15.24 -4.30 -13.60
CA SER A 243 16.23 -4.80 -14.57
C SER A 243 16.49 -6.30 -14.43
N ASP A 244 16.49 -6.80 -13.19
CA ASP A 244 16.82 -8.19 -12.88
C ASP A 244 15.61 -9.12 -13.05
N ASN A 245 14.39 -8.63 -12.80
CA ASN A 245 13.20 -9.48 -12.70
C ASN A 245 12.13 -9.27 -13.77
N LEU A 246 12.12 -8.17 -14.55
CA LEU A 246 11.12 -8.01 -15.61
C LEU A 246 11.38 -8.97 -16.77
N ALA A 247 10.35 -9.71 -17.14
CA ALA A 247 10.33 -10.61 -18.28
C ALA A 247 8.97 -10.51 -18.99
N PHE A 248 8.99 -10.13 -20.26
CA PHE A 248 7.79 -9.78 -21.02
C PHE A 248 7.90 -10.11 -22.51
N ASP A 249 6.75 -10.34 -23.14
CA ASP A 249 6.63 -10.49 -24.59
C ASP A 249 6.41 -9.12 -25.26
N VAL A 250 7.40 -8.69 -26.03
CA VAL A 250 7.38 -7.40 -26.72
C VAL A 250 6.29 -7.34 -27.81
N GLU A 251 6.00 -8.45 -28.49
CA GLU A 251 4.97 -8.46 -29.53
C GLU A 251 3.58 -8.32 -28.90
N HIS A 252 3.33 -9.06 -27.82
CA HIS A 252 2.08 -8.97 -27.04
C HIS A 252 1.87 -7.57 -26.46
N LEU A 253 2.88 -6.99 -25.81
CA LEU A 253 2.77 -5.64 -25.25
C LEU A 253 2.60 -4.56 -26.32
N ASN A 254 3.16 -4.75 -27.53
CA ASN A 254 2.89 -3.85 -28.65
C ASN A 254 1.44 -3.98 -29.14
N ASP A 255 0.86 -5.18 -29.16
CA ASP A 255 -0.56 -5.36 -29.51
C ASP A 255 -1.48 -4.62 -28.53
N ILE A 256 -1.25 -4.80 -27.22
CA ILE A 256 -1.96 -4.04 -26.17
C ILE A 256 -1.75 -2.53 -26.38
N GLY A 257 -0.52 -2.09 -26.58
CA GLY A 257 -0.20 -0.68 -26.79
C GLY A 257 -0.90 -0.06 -28.00
N ASN A 258 -0.94 -0.77 -29.13
CA ASN A 258 -1.64 -0.34 -30.33
C ASN A 258 -3.16 -0.27 -30.13
N TYR A 259 -3.72 -1.26 -29.42
CA TYR A 259 -5.13 -1.24 -29.03
C TYR A 259 -5.44 -0.01 -28.16
N ARG A 260 -4.69 0.22 -27.09
CA ARG A 260 -4.87 1.36 -26.19
C ARG A 260 -4.73 2.70 -26.92
N LEU A 261 -3.72 2.83 -27.78
CA LEU A 261 -3.55 4.03 -28.61
C LEU A 261 -4.74 4.26 -29.54
N SER A 262 -5.34 3.19 -30.10
CA SER A 262 -6.55 3.29 -30.93
C SER A 262 -7.79 3.75 -30.15
N LYS A 263 -7.78 3.58 -28.83
CA LYS A 263 -8.79 4.08 -27.89
C LYS A 263 -8.50 5.48 -27.36
N GLY A 264 -7.40 6.11 -27.78
CA GLY A 264 -7.05 7.48 -27.44
C GLY A 264 -6.16 7.65 -26.21
N GLU A 265 -5.63 6.55 -25.66
CA GLU A 265 -4.68 6.59 -24.54
C GLU A 265 -3.39 7.35 -24.91
N HIS A 266 -2.78 8.01 -23.92
CA HIS A 266 -1.55 8.76 -24.12
C HIS A 266 -0.33 7.83 -24.25
N GLU A 267 0.65 8.21 -25.08
CA GLU A 267 1.85 7.40 -25.34
C GLU A 267 2.62 6.99 -24.07
N HIS A 268 2.69 7.87 -23.06
CA HIS A 268 3.41 7.60 -21.82
C HIS A 268 2.73 6.56 -20.92
N LEU A 269 1.45 6.24 -21.18
CA LEU A 269 0.69 5.20 -20.47
C LEU A 269 0.75 3.84 -21.19
N LEU A 270 1.39 3.76 -22.36
CA LEU A 270 1.51 2.51 -23.09
C LEU A 270 2.50 1.56 -22.38
N PRO A 271 2.26 0.23 -22.41
CA PRO A 271 2.98 -0.71 -21.54
C PRO A 271 4.50 -0.65 -21.67
N LEU A 272 5.04 -0.60 -22.90
CA LEU A 272 6.48 -0.49 -23.12
C LEU A 272 7.08 0.85 -22.63
N LYS A 273 6.30 1.94 -22.64
CA LYS A 273 6.73 3.25 -22.11
C LYS A 273 6.72 3.31 -20.59
N VAL A 274 5.78 2.63 -19.97
CA VAL A 274 5.78 2.41 -18.51
C VAL A 274 7.01 1.59 -18.12
N ILE A 275 7.27 0.46 -18.79
CA ILE A 275 8.47 -0.37 -18.55
C ILE A 275 9.76 0.44 -18.71
N GLU A 276 9.91 1.21 -19.80
CA GLU A 276 11.07 2.08 -20.03
C GLU A 276 11.26 3.09 -18.88
N SER A 277 10.17 3.64 -18.36
CA SER A 277 10.18 4.59 -17.25
C SER A 277 10.58 3.93 -15.92
N LEU A 278 10.11 2.71 -15.65
CA LEU A 278 10.48 1.92 -14.49
C LEU A 278 11.95 1.49 -14.53
N LEU A 279 12.43 0.98 -15.67
CA LEU A 279 13.83 0.56 -15.88
C LEU A 279 14.81 1.73 -15.78
N SER A 280 14.41 2.94 -16.17
CA SER A 280 15.24 4.14 -16.05
C SER A 280 15.17 4.81 -14.66
N GLY A 281 14.30 4.33 -13.77
CA GLY A 281 14.09 4.92 -12.45
C GLY A 281 13.50 6.33 -12.52
N ARG A 282 12.63 6.60 -13.50
CA ARG A 282 12.00 7.92 -13.68
C ARG A 282 11.19 8.28 -12.44
N VAL A 283 11.63 9.31 -11.72
CA VAL A 283 11.06 9.72 -10.42
C VAL A 283 9.55 9.93 -10.46
N SER A 284 9.03 10.58 -11.50
CA SER A 284 7.58 10.81 -11.62
C SER A 284 6.78 9.51 -11.69
N GLU A 285 7.32 8.50 -12.36
CA GLU A 285 6.71 7.18 -12.49
C GLU A 285 6.76 6.42 -11.16
N LEU A 286 7.94 6.40 -10.52
CA LEU A 286 8.12 5.76 -9.23
C LEU A 286 7.22 6.38 -8.16
N LYS A 287 7.03 7.71 -8.18
CA LYS A 287 6.13 8.40 -7.26
C LYS A 287 4.66 7.99 -7.45
N THR A 288 4.26 7.56 -8.65
CA THR A 288 2.91 7.03 -8.90
C THR A 288 2.65 5.76 -8.10
N TYR A 289 3.65 4.88 -7.99
CA TYR A 289 3.47 3.55 -7.41
C TYR A 289 4.00 3.40 -5.98
N PHE A 290 4.89 4.26 -5.48
CA PHE A 290 5.67 3.93 -4.28
C PHE A 290 5.59 4.94 -3.14
N THR A 291 4.60 5.84 -3.13
CA THR A 291 4.57 6.95 -2.15
C THR A 291 3.45 6.92 -1.11
N GLN A 292 2.29 6.33 -1.41
CA GLN A 292 1.13 6.34 -0.52
C GLN A 292 0.87 4.98 0.15
N TYR A 293 0.70 4.99 1.47
CA TYR A 293 0.50 3.80 2.31
C TYR A 293 -0.67 4.03 3.25
N ILE A 294 -1.52 3.03 3.43
CA ILE A 294 -2.58 3.10 4.44
C ILE A 294 -1.98 2.73 5.79
N VAL A 295 -2.30 3.49 6.83
CA VAL A 295 -2.10 3.06 8.22
C VAL A 295 -3.47 2.83 8.83
N CYS A 296 -3.69 1.65 9.38
CA CYS A 296 -5.01 1.22 9.89
C CYS A 296 -4.88 0.64 11.29
N ASP A 297 -5.82 1.00 12.16
CA ASP A 297 -5.95 0.30 13.42
C ASP A 297 -6.75 -0.99 13.24
N TRP A 298 -6.44 -2.00 14.05
CA TRP A 298 -7.01 -3.33 13.94
C TRP A 298 -8.54 -3.36 14.03
N GLN A 299 -9.14 -2.51 14.86
CA GLN A 299 -10.58 -2.50 15.07
C GLN A 299 -11.35 -2.10 13.80
N HIS A 300 -10.71 -1.34 12.92
CA HIS A 300 -11.30 -0.85 11.67
C HIS A 300 -10.79 -1.57 10.42
N PHE A 301 -9.85 -2.51 10.56
CA PHE A 301 -9.31 -3.26 9.42
C PHE A 301 -10.37 -4.01 8.60
N PRO A 302 -11.38 -4.69 9.19
CA PRO A 302 -12.44 -5.32 8.41
C PRO A 302 -13.25 -4.32 7.56
N GLU A 303 -13.49 -3.12 8.09
CA GLU A 303 -14.21 -2.04 7.38
C GLU A 303 -13.35 -1.49 6.24
N LEU A 304 -12.05 -1.28 6.47
CA LEU A 304 -11.11 -0.87 5.44
C LEU A 304 -11.12 -1.85 4.26
N VAL A 305 -11.06 -3.16 4.53
CA VAL A 305 -11.09 -4.19 3.48
C VAL A 305 -12.39 -4.13 2.68
N ASP A 306 -13.55 -3.93 3.32
CA ASP A 306 -14.82 -3.76 2.61
C ASP A 306 -14.83 -2.50 1.72
N ASN A 307 -14.26 -1.39 2.21
CA ASN A 307 -14.15 -0.14 1.46
C ASN A 307 -13.20 -0.26 0.26
N LEU A 308 -12.09 -0.99 0.40
CA LEU A 308 -11.18 -1.33 -0.70
C LEU A 308 -11.92 -2.15 -1.78
N LYS A 309 -12.60 -3.23 -1.38
CA LYS A 309 -13.38 -4.08 -2.31
C LYS A 309 -14.44 -3.28 -3.05
N LYS A 310 -15.17 -2.41 -2.35
CA LYS A 310 -16.18 -1.54 -2.93
C LYS A 310 -15.57 -0.60 -3.98
N SER A 311 -14.46 0.05 -3.65
CA SER A 311 -13.79 1.01 -4.55
C SER A 311 -13.26 0.32 -5.80
N ILE A 312 -12.62 -0.83 -5.65
CA ILE A 312 -12.12 -1.65 -6.77
C ILE A 312 -13.28 -2.16 -7.64
N THR A 313 -14.39 -2.59 -7.04
CA THR A 313 -15.59 -3.01 -7.79
C THR A 313 -16.14 -1.87 -8.64
N LEU A 314 -16.15 -0.64 -8.11
CA LEU A 314 -16.60 0.54 -8.86
C LEU A 314 -15.63 0.88 -10.00
N ALA A 315 -14.32 0.78 -9.76
CA ALA A 315 -13.30 0.97 -10.79
C ALA A 315 -13.49 0.00 -11.97
N MET A 316 -13.71 -1.28 -11.69
CA MET A 316 -13.87 -2.32 -12.73
C MET A 316 -15.16 -2.16 -13.54
N ARG A 317 -16.27 -1.73 -12.94
CA ARG A 317 -17.55 -1.52 -13.67
C ARG A 317 -17.47 -0.50 -14.79
N GLY A 318 -16.54 0.46 -14.68
CA GLY A 318 -16.36 1.46 -15.72
C GLY A 318 -15.59 0.95 -16.94
N ALA A 319 -14.80 -0.13 -16.79
CA ALA A 319 -14.06 -0.72 -17.90
C ALA A 319 -14.99 -1.43 -18.91
N ASP A 320 -16.10 -2.00 -18.44
CA ASP A 320 -17.08 -2.72 -19.27
C ASP A 320 -17.97 -1.81 -20.15
N SER A 321 -17.90 -0.48 -19.96
CA SER A 321 -18.89 0.45 -20.51
C SER A 321 -18.64 0.93 -21.95
N GLU A 322 -17.58 0.43 -22.62
CA GLU A 322 -17.24 0.80 -24.01
C GLU A 322 -17.02 -0.40 -24.96
N THR A 323 -17.80 -1.48 -24.79
CA THR A 323 -17.90 -2.55 -25.80
C THR A 323 -18.93 -2.26 -26.88
#